data_AF-A0A1F2WM21-F1
#
_entry.id   AF-A0A1F2WM21-F1
#
_cell.length_a   1.000
_cell.length_b   1.000
_cell.length_c   1.000
_cell.angle_alpha   90.00
_cell.angle_beta   90.00
_cell.angle_gamma   90.00
#
_symmetry.space_group_name_H-M   'P 1'
#
loop_
_entity.id
_entity.type
_entity.pdbx_description
1 polymer ?
#
loop_
_entity_poly.entity_id
_entity_poly.type
_entity_poly.pdbx_seq_one_letter_code
_entity_poly.pdbx_strand_id
1 'polypeptide(L)'
;MKRSSRAWILLPVIIVVVAAVGLVVSNFQKEAGIMGANKAGRAAVAAAVTARNLAQGQGAADYSAYSSAVLAATVARRNIPLINPADTRLDNLLVEAVDCLAAGREAWQTELDQTWDQATHGVPGYWKALHPALDISTGGPLTSTEVRRFASERASKILETAIGLAE
;
A
#
# COMPACT_ATOMS: atom_id res chain seq x y z
N MET A 1 -43.38 -6.92 39.51
CA MET A 1 -42.50 -6.67 38.35
C MET A 1 -41.17 -7.41 38.57
N LYS A 2 -40.92 -8.53 37.89
CA LYS A 2 -39.64 -9.28 37.92
C LYS A 2 -39.29 -9.71 36.49
N ARG A 3 -38.85 -8.76 35.67
CA ARG A 3 -38.32 -8.99 34.32
C ARG A 3 -37.20 -7.98 34.05
N SER A 4 -36.02 -8.19 34.65
CA SER A 4 -34.82 -7.45 34.23
C SER A 4 -33.49 -8.19 34.49
N SER A 5 -33.42 -9.17 35.40
CA SER A 5 -32.15 -9.86 35.67
C SER A 5 -31.65 -10.80 34.56
N ARG A 6 -32.53 -11.36 33.71
CA ARG A 6 -32.10 -12.29 32.65
C ARG A 6 -31.43 -11.58 31.48
N ALA A 7 -31.89 -10.39 31.11
CA ALA A 7 -31.33 -9.62 30.01
C ALA A 7 -29.90 -9.12 30.32
N TRP A 8 -29.64 -8.72 31.57
CA TRP A 8 -28.32 -8.26 32.01
C TRP A 8 -27.26 -9.37 32.07
N ILE A 9 -27.66 -10.63 32.23
CA ILE A 9 -26.75 -11.78 32.21
C ILE A 9 -26.59 -12.34 30.80
N LEU A 10 -27.65 -12.33 29.98
CA LEU A 10 -27.59 -12.83 28.59
C LEU A 10 -26.71 -11.99 27.68
N LEU A 11 -26.68 -10.67 27.86
CA LEU A 11 -25.94 -9.74 27.01
C LEU A 11 -24.41 -9.96 27.06
N PRO A 12 -23.75 -10.04 28.23
CA PRO A 12 -22.33 -10.36 28.30
C PRO A 12 -22.01 -11.78 27.81
N VAL A 13 -22.90 -12.75 28.05
CA VAL A 13 -22.72 -14.12 27.55
C VAL A 13 -22.72 -14.15 26.02
N ILE A 14 -23.64 -13.43 25.37
CA ILE A 14 -23.69 -13.34 23.90
C ILE A 14 -22.42 -12.68 23.35
N ILE A 15 -21.93 -11.60 23.99
CA ILE A 15 -20.69 -10.94 23.56
C ILE A 15 -19.50 -11.89 23.66
N VAL A 16 -19.37 -12.63 24.76
CA VAL A 16 -18.29 -13.60 24.94
C VAL A 16 -18.36 -14.73 23.91
N VAL A 17 -19.56 -15.23 23.61
CA VAL A 17 -19.75 -16.27 22.59
C VAL A 17 -19.40 -15.76 21.20
N VAL A 18 -19.84 -14.55 20.82
CA VAL A 18 -19.51 -13.96 19.52
C VAL A 18 -18.01 -13.69 19.38
N ALA A 19 -17.36 -13.18 20.44
CA ALA A 19 -15.92 -12.96 20.45
C ALA A 19 -15.13 -14.27 20.37
N ALA A 20 -15.56 -15.30 21.10
CA ALA A 20 -14.94 -16.62 21.08
C ALA A 20 -15.10 -17.30 19.71
N VAL A 21 -16.29 -17.23 19.10
CA VAL A 21 -16.52 -17.75 17.74
C VAL A 21 -15.69 -16.97 16.73
N GLY A 22 -15.57 -15.65 16.84
CA GLY A 22 -14.69 -14.83 15.99
C GLY A 22 -13.21 -15.19 16.11
N LEU A 23 -12.73 -15.44 17.33
CA LEU A 23 -11.36 -15.91 17.60
C LEU A 23 -11.12 -17.32 17.05
N VAL A 24 -12.08 -18.22 17.22
CA VAL A 24 -11.99 -19.61 16.75
C VAL A 24 -12.02 -19.67 15.23
N VAL A 25 -12.94 -18.96 14.57
CA VAL A 25 -12.98 -18.85 13.10
C VAL A 25 -11.68 -18.22 12.57
N SER A 26 -11.16 -17.19 13.24
CA SER A 26 -9.87 -16.57 12.90
C SER A 26 -8.69 -17.55 13.03
N ASN A 27 -8.64 -18.36 14.08
CA ASN A 27 -7.59 -19.38 14.26
C ASN A 27 -7.72 -20.54 13.26
N PHE A 28 -8.93 -21.00 12.95
CA PHE A 28 -9.12 -22.02 11.92
C PHE A 28 -8.75 -21.51 10.51
N GLN A 29 -8.95 -20.22 10.23
CA GLN A 29 -8.48 -19.60 8.99
C GLN A 29 -6.94 -19.49 8.92
N LYS A 30 -6.26 -19.31 10.07
CA LYS A 30 -4.80 -19.39 10.17
C LYS A 30 -4.28 -20.79 9.85
N GLU A 31 -4.85 -21.82 10.49
CA GLU A 31 -4.40 -23.21 10.33
C GLU A 31 -4.74 -23.79 8.94
N ALA A 32 -5.80 -23.29 8.29
CA ALA A 32 -6.19 -23.71 6.94
C ALA A 32 -5.37 -23.06 5.80
N GLY A 33 -4.38 -22.21 6.10
CA GLY A 33 -3.58 -21.50 5.07
C GLY A 33 -4.35 -20.40 4.33
N ILE A 34 -5.46 -19.93 4.90
CA ILE A 34 -6.37 -18.91 4.32
C ILE A 34 -5.92 -17.49 4.72
N MET A 35 -4.95 -17.36 5.62
CA MET A 35 -4.62 -16.08 6.26
C MET A 35 -3.31 -15.41 5.79
N GLY A 36 -2.41 -16.13 5.12
CA GLY A 36 -1.18 -15.55 4.56
C GLY A 36 -1.34 -15.23 3.08
N ALA A 37 -0.69 -14.16 2.62
CA ALA A 37 -0.62 -13.87 1.19
C ALA A 37 -0.03 -15.05 0.43
N ASN A 38 -0.62 -15.37 -0.73
CA ASN A 38 -0.06 -16.42 -1.58
C ASN A 38 1.35 -16.04 -2.10
N LYS A 39 2.05 -17.02 -2.70
CA LYS A 39 3.43 -16.82 -3.21
C LYS A 39 3.55 -15.63 -4.18
N ALA A 40 2.53 -15.38 -5.00
CA ALA A 40 2.51 -14.25 -5.92
C ALA A 40 2.32 -12.92 -5.18
N GLY A 41 1.48 -12.88 -4.15
CA GLY A 41 1.35 -11.73 -3.25
C GLY A 41 2.68 -11.36 -2.58
N ARG A 42 3.41 -12.34 -2.03
CA ARG A 42 4.75 -12.10 -1.44
C ARG A 42 5.76 -11.61 -2.48
N ALA A 43 5.73 -12.15 -3.69
CA ALA A 43 6.59 -11.69 -4.78
C ALA A 43 6.27 -10.24 -5.19
N ALA A 44 4.99 -9.86 -5.20
CA ALA A 44 4.57 -8.49 -5.49
C ALA A 44 5.00 -7.49 -4.41
N VAL A 45 4.92 -7.88 -3.12
CA VAL A 45 5.48 -7.10 -2.02
C VAL A 45 6.98 -6.92 -2.18
N ALA A 46 7.72 -8.01 -2.44
CA ALA A 46 9.16 -7.95 -2.62
C ALA A 46 9.54 -7.01 -3.77
N ALA A 47 8.85 -7.09 -4.91
CA ALA A 47 9.08 -6.19 -6.05
C ALA A 47 8.82 -4.72 -5.70
N ALA A 48 7.73 -4.41 -4.98
CA ALA A 48 7.43 -3.05 -4.55
C ALA A 48 8.45 -2.52 -3.52
N VAL A 49 8.94 -3.37 -2.61
CA VAL A 49 10.02 -3.03 -1.68
C VAL A 49 11.32 -2.74 -2.41
N THR A 50 11.68 -3.54 -3.42
CA THR A 50 12.85 -3.27 -4.28
C THR A 50 12.72 -1.91 -4.96
N ALA A 51 11.57 -1.61 -5.58
CA ALA A 51 11.33 -0.31 -6.19
C ALA A 51 11.48 0.83 -5.17
N ARG A 52 10.86 0.71 -3.99
CA ARG A 52 10.98 1.69 -2.91
C ARG A 52 12.43 1.95 -2.51
N ASN A 53 13.25 0.90 -2.40
CA ASN A 53 14.67 1.06 -2.04
C ASN A 53 15.47 1.77 -3.14
N LEU A 54 15.15 1.51 -4.41
CA LEU A 54 15.79 2.17 -5.55
C LEU A 54 15.35 3.63 -5.73
N ALA A 55 14.23 4.05 -5.14
CA ALA A 55 13.73 5.43 -5.23
C ALA A 55 14.73 6.48 -4.66
N GLN A 56 15.65 6.06 -3.80
CA GLN A 56 16.68 6.90 -3.16
C GLN A 56 17.88 7.21 -4.08
N GLY A 57 17.97 6.58 -5.25
CA GLY A 57 19.07 6.78 -6.18
C GLY A 57 19.11 8.17 -6.82
N GLN A 58 20.15 8.42 -7.60
CA GLN A 58 20.40 9.70 -8.28
C GLN A 58 20.87 9.48 -9.72
N GLY A 59 20.45 10.38 -10.61
CA GLY A 59 20.84 10.32 -12.03
C GLY A 59 20.13 9.23 -12.85
N ALA A 60 20.50 9.14 -14.13
CA ALA A 60 19.77 8.37 -15.14
C ALA A 60 19.89 6.84 -14.98
N ALA A 61 21.04 6.34 -14.52
CA ALA A 61 21.24 4.90 -14.31
C ALA A 61 20.33 4.37 -13.19
N ASP A 62 20.30 5.07 -12.06
CA ASP A 62 19.43 4.72 -10.93
C ASP A 62 17.96 4.88 -11.28
N TYR A 63 17.60 5.91 -12.04
CA TYR A 63 16.25 6.08 -12.58
C TYR A 63 15.81 4.86 -13.42
N SER A 64 16.68 4.36 -14.31
CA SER A 64 16.35 3.19 -15.14
C SER A 64 16.06 1.95 -14.29
N ALA A 65 16.89 1.71 -13.27
CA ALA A 65 16.69 0.62 -12.32
C ALA A 65 15.38 0.79 -11.52
N TYR A 66 15.15 2.00 -11.00
CA TYR A 66 13.92 2.34 -10.28
C TYR A 66 12.67 2.17 -11.15
N SER A 67 12.66 2.73 -12.35
CA SER A 67 11.57 2.66 -13.32
C SER A 67 11.24 1.22 -13.69
N SER A 68 12.26 0.40 -13.94
CA SER A 68 12.12 -1.04 -14.20
C SER A 68 11.52 -1.79 -13.00
N ALA A 69 11.94 -1.45 -11.79
CA ALA A 69 11.41 -2.06 -10.57
C ALA A 69 9.94 -1.65 -10.31
N VAL A 70 9.55 -0.40 -10.58
CA VAL A 70 8.15 0.05 -10.49
C VAL A 70 7.27 -0.71 -11.49
N LEU A 71 7.77 -0.92 -12.72
CA LEU A 71 7.07 -1.73 -13.72
C LEU A 71 6.93 -3.19 -13.26
N ALA A 72 8.00 -3.78 -12.74
CA ALA A 72 7.98 -5.15 -12.22
C ALA A 72 6.98 -5.30 -11.06
N ALA A 73 6.94 -4.33 -10.13
CA ALA A 73 5.96 -4.31 -9.05
C ALA A 73 4.52 -4.20 -9.57
N THR A 74 4.29 -3.35 -10.57
CA THR A 74 2.98 -3.20 -11.23
C THR A 74 2.52 -4.50 -11.87
N VAL A 75 3.40 -5.16 -12.61
CA VAL A 75 3.12 -6.44 -13.28
C VAL A 75 2.89 -7.55 -12.25
N ALA A 76 3.74 -7.64 -11.22
CA ALA A 76 3.59 -8.63 -10.15
C ALA A 76 2.25 -8.49 -9.43
N ARG A 77 1.85 -7.26 -9.09
CA ARG A 77 0.55 -6.97 -8.47
C ARG A 77 -0.62 -7.41 -9.34
N ARG A 78 -0.61 -7.06 -10.63
CA ARG A 78 -1.68 -7.43 -11.58
C ARG A 78 -1.84 -8.95 -11.76
N ASN A 79 -0.81 -9.73 -11.42
CA ASN A 79 -0.82 -11.19 -11.52
C ASN A 79 -1.06 -11.89 -10.18
N ILE A 80 -1.42 -11.17 -9.11
CA ILE A 80 -1.81 -11.81 -7.84
C ILE A 80 -3.16 -12.50 -8.03
N PRO A 81 -3.27 -13.83 -7.85
CA PRO A 81 -4.56 -14.48 -7.80
C PRO A 81 -5.25 -14.10 -6.48
N LEU A 82 -6.48 -13.61 -6.55
CA LEU A 82 -7.26 -13.20 -5.38
C LEU A 82 -8.07 -14.38 -4.86
N ILE A 83 -7.46 -15.22 -4.03
CA ILE A 83 -8.05 -16.48 -3.57
C ILE A 83 -8.72 -16.30 -2.20
N ASN A 84 -8.19 -15.43 -1.36
CA ASN A 84 -8.68 -15.20 -0.01
C ASN A 84 -8.77 -13.69 0.33
N PRO A 85 -9.42 -13.33 1.47
CA PRO A 85 -9.51 -11.94 1.90
C PRO A 85 -8.16 -11.27 2.19
N ALA A 86 -7.12 -12.02 2.58
CA ALA A 86 -5.78 -11.47 2.79
C ALA A 86 -5.15 -11.04 1.46
N ASP A 87 -5.31 -11.81 0.38
CA ASP A 87 -4.87 -11.45 -0.96
C ASP A 87 -5.57 -10.18 -1.46
N THR A 88 -6.86 -10.02 -1.18
CA THR A 88 -7.62 -8.80 -1.55
C THR A 88 -7.13 -7.58 -0.79
N ARG A 89 -6.89 -7.71 0.52
CA ARG A 89 -6.32 -6.62 1.33
C ARG A 89 -4.92 -6.26 0.86
N LEU A 90 -4.11 -7.27 0.52
CA LEU A 90 -2.77 -7.07 0.02
C LEU A 90 -2.79 -6.35 -1.33
N ASP A 91 -3.66 -6.75 -2.27
CA ASP A 91 -3.78 -6.07 -3.56
C ASP A 91 -4.13 -4.59 -3.38
N ASN A 92 -5.09 -4.26 -2.50
CA ASN A 92 -5.44 -2.86 -2.22
C ASN A 92 -4.24 -2.04 -1.70
N LEU A 93 -3.47 -2.59 -0.75
CA LEU A 93 -2.26 -1.91 -0.26
C LEU A 93 -1.21 -1.76 -1.36
N LEU A 94 -1.03 -2.79 -2.20
CA LEU A 94 -0.09 -2.73 -3.31
C LEU A 94 -0.53 -1.76 -4.41
N VAL A 95 -1.84 -1.58 -4.63
CA VAL A 95 -2.37 -0.54 -5.53
C VAL A 95 -1.90 0.82 -5.05
N GLU A 96 -2.12 1.15 -3.77
CA GLU A 96 -1.74 2.44 -3.21
C GLU A 96 -0.21 2.65 -3.19
N ALA A 97 0.55 1.63 -2.80
CA ALA A 97 2.01 1.72 -2.75
C ALA A 97 2.61 1.90 -4.15
N VAL A 98 2.15 1.12 -5.13
CA VAL A 98 2.64 1.22 -6.52
C VAL A 98 2.23 2.54 -7.15
N ASP A 99 1.03 3.07 -6.85
CA ASP A 99 0.61 4.40 -7.31
C ASP A 99 1.55 5.50 -6.80
N CYS A 100 1.90 5.47 -5.51
CA CYS A 100 2.89 6.39 -4.94
C CYS A 100 4.25 6.26 -5.65
N LEU A 101 4.75 5.05 -5.84
CA LEU A 101 6.02 4.82 -6.52
C LEU A 101 5.98 5.28 -7.99
N ALA A 102 4.85 5.10 -8.68
CA ALA A 102 4.64 5.60 -10.03
C ALA A 102 4.71 7.14 -10.08
N ALA A 103 4.11 7.84 -9.11
CA ALA A 103 4.23 9.29 -9.00
C ALA A 103 5.70 9.73 -8.85
N GLY A 104 6.46 9.05 -7.99
CA GLY A 104 7.90 9.31 -7.85
C GLY A 104 8.68 9.06 -9.14
N ARG A 105 8.29 8.04 -9.92
CA ARG A 105 8.91 7.72 -11.22
C ARG A 105 8.64 8.83 -12.24
N GLU A 106 7.40 9.31 -12.30
CA GLU A 106 7.00 10.37 -13.22
C GLU A 106 7.68 11.70 -12.87
N ALA A 107 7.74 12.07 -11.59
CA ALA A 107 8.47 13.24 -11.14
C ALA A 107 9.95 13.18 -11.54
N TRP A 108 10.62 12.05 -11.27
CA TRP A 108 12.03 11.86 -11.65
C TRP A 108 12.22 11.90 -13.16
N GLN A 109 11.30 11.32 -13.93
CA GLN A 109 11.36 11.35 -15.39
C GLN A 109 11.32 12.80 -15.90
N THR A 110 10.37 13.60 -15.42
CA THR A 110 10.26 15.01 -15.85
C THR A 110 11.48 15.85 -15.49
N GLU A 111 12.17 15.52 -14.40
CA GLU A 111 13.45 16.15 -14.04
C GLU A 111 14.57 15.77 -15.02
N LEU A 112 14.73 14.48 -15.33
CA LEU A 112 15.76 14.00 -16.26
C LEU A 112 15.54 14.48 -17.69
N ASP A 113 14.27 14.50 -18.11
CA ASP A 113 13.88 14.98 -19.44
C ASP A 113 13.89 16.51 -19.53
N GLN A 114 14.18 17.23 -18.42
CA GLN A 114 14.14 18.69 -18.32
C GLN A 114 12.78 19.29 -18.70
N THR A 115 11.70 18.54 -18.44
CA THR A 115 10.31 18.90 -18.73
C THR A 115 9.51 19.27 -17.49
N TRP A 116 10.16 19.39 -16.33
CA TRP A 116 9.53 19.87 -15.11
C TRP A 116 8.96 21.29 -15.31
N ASP A 117 7.70 21.48 -14.91
CA ASP A 117 6.97 22.75 -15.04
C ASP A 117 6.46 23.12 -13.66
N GLN A 118 6.98 24.21 -13.09
CA GLN A 118 6.63 24.63 -11.74
C GLN A 118 5.15 25.03 -11.62
N ALA A 119 4.52 25.51 -12.69
CA ALA A 119 3.13 25.92 -12.68
C ALA A 119 2.15 24.73 -12.69
N THR A 120 2.59 23.59 -13.24
CA THR A 120 1.77 22.37 -13.35
C THR A 120 2.28 21.29 -12.38
N HIS A 121 3.48 20.78 -12.62
CA HIS A 121 4.13 19.74 -11.81
C HIS A 121 4.47 20.24 -10.39
N GLY A 122 4.66 21.55 -10.19
CA GLY A 122 4.86 22.11 -8.85
C GLY A 122 3.59 22.15 -7.98
N VAL A 123 2.41 21.87 -8.52
CA VAL A 123 1.14 22.02 -7.77
C VAL A 123 0.77 20.69 -7.08
N PRO A 124 0.59 20.65 -5.75
CA PRO A 124 0.18 19.42 -5.06
C PRO A 124 -1.12 18.80 -5.61
N GLY A 125 -2.05 19.65 -6.05
CA GLY A 125 -3.31 19.22 -6.67
C GLY A 125 -3.14 18.44 -7.97
N TYR A 126 -2.09 18.71 -8.75
CA TYR A 126 -1.77 17.94 -9.96
C TYR A 126 -1.46 16.49 -9.60
N TRP A 127 -0.56 16.29 -8.65
CA TRP A 127 -0.14 14.96 -8.20
C TRP A 127 -1.27 14.19 -7.53
N LYS A 128 -2.09 14.86 -6.70
CA LYS A 128 -3.23 14.22 -6.05
C LYS A 128 -4.31 13.78 -7.05
N ALA A 129 -4.47 14.49 -8.16
CA ALA A 129 -5.43 14.14 -9.20
C ALA A 129 -4.98 12.89 -10.00
N LEU A 130 -3.68 12.77 -10.29
CA LEU A 130 -3.13 11.64 -11.04
C LEU A 130 -2.81 10.42 -10.17
N HIS A 131 -2.39 10.65 -8.93
CA HIS A 131 -1.99 9.64 -7.96
C HIS A 131 -2.73 9.83 -6.65
N PRO A 132 -4.00 9.37 -6.55
CA PRO A 132 -4.84 9.61 -5.37
C PRO A 132 -4.28 9.02 -4.08
N ALA A 133 -3.40 8.01 -4.14
CA ALA A 133 -2.75 7.44 -2.96
C ALA A 133 -1.67 8.35 -2.38
N LEU A 134 -1.19 9.31 -3.17
CA LEU A 134 -0.16 10.27 -2.78
C LEU A 134 -0.80 11.42 -1.99
N ASP A 135 -0.62 11.37 -0.67
CA ASP A 135 -1.06 12.42 0.24
C ASP A 135 0.03 13.49 0.40
N ILE A 136 -0.08 14.58 -0.38
CA ILE A 136 0.77 15.75 -0.26
C ILE A 136 -0.03 16.90 0.33
N SER A 137 0.32 17.29 1.55
CA SER A 137 -0.23 18.45 2.24
C SER A 137 0.87 19.49 2.47
N THR A 138 1.19 20.25 1.42
CA THR A 138 2.13 21.38 1.48
C THR A 138 1.45 22.66 0.98
N GLY A 139 1.81 23.80 1.57
CA GLY A 139 1.29 25.12 1.18
C GLY A 139 2.06 25.81 0.06
N GLY A 140 3.14 25.21 -0.43
CA GLY A 140 4.05 25.77 -1.42
C GLY A 140 4.27 24.86 -2.61
N PRO A 141 4.89 25.37 -3.68
CA PRO A 141 5.08 24.61 -4.89
C PRO A 141 6.17 23.55 -4.67
N LEU A 142 5.97 22.39 -5.25
CA LEU A 142 6.82 21.21 -5.12
C LEU A 142 7.96 21.23 -6.13
N THR A 143 9.02 20.51 -5.81
CA THR A 143 10.08 20.08 -6.71
C THR A 143 9.94 18.58 -7.03
N SER A 144 10.58 18.11 -8.11
CA SER A 144 10.68 16.68 -8.42
C SER A 144 11.15 15.86 -7.20
N THR A 145 12.23 16.32 -6.56
CA THR A 145 12.81 15.68 -5.37
C THR A 145 11.82 15.60 -4.22
N GLU A 146 11.01 16.64 -3.98
CA GLU A 146 9.99 16.61 -2.94
C GLU A 146 8.88 15.60 -3.26
N VAL A 147 8.39 15.56 -4.49
CA VAL A 147 7.39 14.56 -4.91
C VAL A 147 7.94 13.15 -4.72
N ARG A 148 9.17 12.90 -5.18
CA ARG A 148 9.86 11.61 -5.00
C ARG A 148 9.97 11.22 -3.52
N ARG A 149 10.32 12.18 -2.67
CA ARG A 149 10.43 11.96 -1.22
C ARG A 149 9.07 11.63 -0.61
N PHE A 150 8.04 12.43 -0.85
CA PHE A 150 6.68 12.18 -0.34
C PHE A 150 6.13 10.84 -0.82
N ALA A 151 6.34 10.52 -2.10
CA ALA A 151 5.97 9.23 -2.68
C ALA A 151 6.65 8.05 -1.99
N SER A 152 7.98 8.14 -1.79
CA SER A 152 8.74 7.08 -1.12
C SER A 152 8.34 6.91 0.35
N GLU A 153 8.14 8.01 1.07
CA GLU A 153 7.66 8.00 2.46
C GLU A 153 6.27 7.38 2.59
N ARG A 154 5.33 7.76 1.71
CA ARG A 154 3.97 7.21 1.71
C ARG A 154 3.96 5.73 1.35
N ALA A 155 4.65 5.36 0.28
CA ALA A 155 4.80 3.96 -0.14
C ALA A 155 5.43 3.11 0.98
N SER A 156 6.42 3.63 1.70
CA SER A 156 7.05 2.93 2.83
C SER A 156 6.04 2.54 3.90
N LYS A 157 5.21 3.49 4.35
CA LYS A 157 4.19 3.24 5.39
C LYS A 157 3.19 2.17 4.96
N ILE A 158 2.79 2.20 3.68
CA ILE A 158 1.85 1.21 3.14
C ILE A 158 2.53 -0.17 3.04
N LEU A 159 3.78 -0.22 2.58
CA LEU A 159 4.55 -1.45 2.43
C LEU A 159 4.88 -2.12 3.76
N GLU A 160 5.11 -1.36 4.84
CA GLU A 160 5.25 -1.93 6.19
C GLU A 160 4.02 -2.76 6.59
N THR A 161 2.81 -2.28 6.27
CA THR A 161 1.57 -3.01 6.50
C THR A 161 1.46 -4.22 5.57
N ALA A 162 1.84 -4.07 4.30
CA ALA A 162 1.80 -5.15 3.31
C ALA A 162 2.77 -6.30 3.67
N ILE A 163 3.95 -5.98 4.20
CA ILE A 163 4.93 -6.97 4.68
C ILE A 163 4.33 -7.81 5.81
N GLY A 164 3.67 -7.19 6.79
CA GLY A 164 3.03 -7.92 7.88
C GLY A 164 1.88 -8.85 7.46
N LEU A 165 1.31 -8.67 6.27
CA LEU A 165 0.32 -9.61 5.68
C LEU A 165 0.96 -10.69 4.81
N ALA A 166 2.21 -10.49 4.41
CA ALA A 166 2.98 -11.37 3.55
C ALA A 166 3.87 -12.35 4.34
N GLU A 167 4.08 -12.12 5.63
CA GLU A 167 4.73 -13.04 6.57
C GLU A 167 3.76 -14.14 7.05
#